data_AF-A0A498SLN9-F1
#
_entry.id   AF-A0A498SLN9-F1
#
_cell.length_a   1.000
_cell.length_b   1.000
_cell.length_c   1.000
_cell.angle_alpha   90.00
_cell.angle_beta   90.00
_cell.angle_gamma   90.00
#
_symmetry.space_group_name_H-M   'P 1'
#
loop_
_entity.id
_entity.type
_entity.pdbx_description
1 polymer ?
#
loop_
_entity_poly.entity_id
_entity_poly.type
_entity_poly.pdbx_seq_one_letter_code
_entity_poly.pdbx_strand_id
1 'polypeptide(L)'
;MQEERIDEMFSKAMNETRQMLNELKQYNEILPLQSRNVMEQLRMPFKIFDLHSQSELNVQKFAHDALISIIATKKMRNDGIKSINALPNILKHIRKYCPLHRIECSTNKYRTIDGTCNNIKHPNWGAYGTSMQRIIKPFYADGIDELRVSIVDNSELPNVRHLSNLFFVKEYSPKLKVNTLSALWAHFVYTDLVHIGSLQLIDDEEKIQSPCCAPQFRHHPECKSIIVPKSDPSYQDFLDCLPYTRTTPAPRPNCELGPREQANQVTSFLDASVIYGSTVQRARALRTFKNGHLLTSSDPLNQNMPPTVNLLCSILKITAECDSNTKYDSFVSGSDHINFLPSVVILYTIWIRQHNRIATNLKRVNPHWSDEQLYQESRRIVIAQLQHITYNEFLPILIGKENWLKFELQPKSYGYGKEYDPTVDPTVINTYAATTGQFFFTMFGKHLAWHKNDEIEIFERPLKEYFNYPGLLFSTDRIRGILRLLLFIFHYDKQ
;
A
#
# COMPACT_ATOMS: atom_id res chain seq x y z
N MET A 1 -25.32 -8.59 -37.03
CA MET A 1 -25.89 -9.33 -35.88
C MET A 1 -24.84 -9.59 -34.79
N GLN A 2 -23.74 -10.35 -35.04
CA GLN A 2 -22.77 -10.63 -33.97
C GLN A 2 -21.92 -9.40 -33.57
N GLU A 3 -21.52 -8.56 -34.53
CA GLU A 3 -20.78 -7.31 -34.27
C GLU A 3 -21.63 -6.29 -33.51
N GLU A 4 -22.86 -6.05 -33.94
CA GLU A 4 -23.82 -5.17 -33.26
C GLU A 4 -24.12 -5.63 -31.81
N ARG A 5 -24.19 -6.95 -31.58
CA ARG A 5 -24.34 -7.51 -30.24
C ARG A 5 -23.10 -7.27 -29.36
N ILE A 6 -21.89 -7.28 -29.93
CA ILE A 6 -20.64 -6.96 -29.21
C ILE A 6 -20.59 -5.46 -28.90
N ASP A 7 -20.98 -4.60 -29.84
CA ASP A 7 -21.03 -3.15 -29.65
C ASP A 7 -22.00 -2.74 -28.55
N GLU A 8 -23.21 -3.33 -28.55
CA GLU A 8 -24.21 -3.12 -27.51
C GLU A 8 -23.70 -3.62 -26.15
N MET A 9 -23.05 -4.78 -26.12
CA MET A 9 -22.48 -5.37 -24.91
C MET A 9 -21.42 -4.47 -24.27
N PHE A 10 -20.43 -3.98 -25.04
CA PHE A 10 -19.41 -3.07 -24.52
C PHE A 10 -20.00 -1.73 -24.09
N SER A 11 -21.01 -1.22 -24.81
CA SER A 11 -21.72 0.01 -24.43
C SER A 11 -22.45 -0.14 -23.09
N LYS A 12 -23.13 -1.27 -22.89
CA LYS A 12 -23.75 -1.61 -21.59
C LYS A 12 -22.71 -1.75 -20.49
N ALA A 13 -21.58 -2.42 -20.75
CA ALA A 13 -20.50 -2.57 -19.77
C ALA A 13 -19.91 -1.23 -19.32
N MET A 14 -19.68 -0.30 -20.26
CA MET A 14 -19.21 1.06 -19.95
C MET A 14 -20.23 1.84 -19.13
N ASN A 15 -21.52 1.76 -19.47
CA ASN A 15 -22.59 2.44 -18.74
C ASN A 15 -22.76 1.89 -17.33
N GLU A 16 -22.77 0.57 -17.16
CA GLU A 16 -22.84 -0.08 -15.84
C GLU A 16 -21.64 0.26 -14.96
N THR A 17 -20.42 0.29 -15.54
CA THR A 17 -19.23 0.72 -14.82
C THR A 17 -19.38 2.16 -14.34
N ARG A 18 -19.81 3.07 -15.21
CA ARG A 18 -20.01 4.47 -14.85
C ARG A 18 -21.08 4.63 -13.77
N GLN A 19 -22.18 3.89 -13.86
CA GLN A 19 -23.25 3.92 -12.86
C GLN A 19 -22.74 3.46 -11.50
N MET A 20 -22.07 2.30 -11.44
CA MET A 20 -21.49 1.75 -10.20
C MET A 20 -20.50 2.72 -9.55
N LEU A 21 -19.65 3.37 -10.36
CA LEU A 21 -18.73 4.39 -9.84
C LEU A 21 -19.48 5.65 -9.36
N ASN A 22 -20.51 6.10 -10.08
CA ASN A 22 -21.30 7.26 -9.66
C ASN A 22 -22.09 7.01 -8.36
N GLU A 23 -22.62 5.79 -8.18
CA GLU A 23 -23.29 5.39 -6.94
C GLU A 23 -22.35 5.51 -5.74
N LEU A 24 -21.10 5.06 -5.87
CA LEU A 24 -20.08 5.22 -4.82
C LEU A 24 -19.72 6.68 -4.51
N LYS A 25 -19.91 7.62 -5.46
CA LYS A 25 -19.65 9.05 -5.26
C LYS A 25 -20.77 9.77 -4.50
N GLN A 26 -22.02 9.34 -4.65
CA GLN A 26 -23.20 10.01 -4.07
C GLN A 26 -23.29 9.97 -2.53
N TYR A 27 -22.25 9.51 -1.82
CA TYR A 27 -22.27 9.40 -0.36
C TYR A 27 -21.98 10.71 0.38
N ASN A 28 -21.50 11.76 -0.29
CA ASN A 28 -21.21 13.04 0.36
C ASN A 28 -22.46 13.77 0.89
N GLU A 29 -23.67 13.44 0.40
CA GLU A 29 -24.90 14.16 0.79
C GLU A 29 -25.70 13.50 1.94
N ILE A 30 -25.37 12.26 2.35
CA ILE A 30 -26.23 11.47 3.25
C ILE A 30 -25.45 10.88 4.42
N LEU A 31 -24.97 11.74 5.32
CA LEU A 31 -24.78 11.32 6.71
C LEU A 31 -25.16 12.44 7.69
N PRO A 32 -26.28 12.29 8.42
CA PRO A 32 -26.51 13.06 9.63
C PRO A 32 -25.50 12.65 10.71
N LEU A 33 -25.16 13.62 11.56
CA LEU A 33 -24.16 13.69 12.64
C LEU A 33 -24.03 12.51 13.63
N GLN A 34 -24.72 11.38 13.47
CA GLN A 34 -24.68 10.25 14.41
C GLN A 34 -23.54 9.25 14.16
N SER A 35 -23.06 9.05 12.92
CA SER A 35 -21.97 8.09 12.63
C SER A 35 -20.56 8.65 12.84
N ARG A 36 -20.38 9.98 12.70
CA ARG A 36 -19.10 10.66 12.99
C ARG A 36 -18.67 10.43 14.44
N ASN A 37 -19.62 10.49 15.37
CA ASN A 37 -19.37 10.23 16.79
C ASN A 37 -18.90 8.80 17.07
N VAL A 38 -19.46 7.78 16.42
CA VAL A 38 -19.05 6.39 16.65
C VAL A 38 -17.64 6.14 16.11
N MET A 39 -17.32 6.62 14.91
CA MET A 39 -15.98 6.48 14.32
C MET A 39 -14.89 7.30 15.03
N GLU A 40 -15.23 8.47 15.58
CA GLU A 40 -14.32 9.25 16.44
C GLU A 40 -14.17 8.64 17.84
N GLN A 41 -15.25 8.11 18.42
CA GLN A 41 -15.23 7.42 19.73
C GLN A 41 -14.49 6.09 19.67
N LEU A 42 -14.48 5.42 18.53
CA LEU A 42 -13.88 4.10 18.40
C LEU A 42 -12.36 4.10 18.65
N ARG A 43 -11.63 5.23 18.54
CA ARG A 43 -10.14 5.30 18.62
C ARG A 43 -9.49 4.04 17.99
N MET A 44 -10.10 3.56 16.91
CA MET A 44 -9.84 2.24 16.37
C MET A 44 -9.06 2.35 15.09
N PRO A 45 -8.28 1.31 14.78
CA PRO A 45 -7.28 1.36 13.75
C PRO A 45 -7.90 0.99 12.39
N PHE A 46 -9.00 1.62 11.98
CA PHE A 46 -9.44 1.50 10.58
C PHE A 46 -8.39 2.06 9.60
N LYS A 47 -7.44 2.85 10.13
CA LYS A 47 -6.24 3.25 9.43
C LYS A 47 -5.10 2.21 9.43
N ILE A 48 -5.14 1.10 10.19
CA ILE A 48 -4.11 0.02 10.11
C ILE A 48 -4.09 -0.59 8.70
N PHE A 49 -5.26 -0.69 8.08
CA PHE A 49 -5.40 -1.35 6.79
C PHE A 49 -5.46 -0.40 5.61
N ASP A 50 -5.39 0.91 5.85
CA ASP A 50 -5.68 1.86 4.78
C ASP A 50 -6.96 1.43 4.05
N LEU A 51 -8.02 1.10 4.82
CA LEU A 51 -9.40 0.94 4.34
C LEU A 51 -9.92 2.23 3.65
N HIS A 52 -9.06 3.24 3.57
CA HIS A 52 -9.19 4.55 2.96
C HIS A 52 -7.96 4.95 2.11
N SER A 53 -7.05 4.03 1.75
CA SER A 53 -6.04 4.36 0.73
C SER A 53 -6.77 4.55 -0.58
N GLN A 54 -6.85 5.80 -0.95
CA GLN A 54 -7.34 6.19 -2.25
C GLN A 54 -6.30 5.74 -3.26
N SER A 55 -6.75 4.99 -4.26
CA SER A 55 -6.01 4.93 -5.50
C SER A 55 -5.76 6.36 -5.99
N GLU A 56 -4.50 6.73 -6.21
CA GLU A 56 -4.18 7.98 -6.89
C GLU A 56 -4.89 7.99 -8.27
N LEU A 57 -5.10 9.17 -8.85
CA LEU A 57 -5.89 9.34 -10.08
C LEU A 57 -5.53 8.35 -11.22
N ASN A 58 -4.25 8.03 -11.37
CA ASN A 58 -3.79 7.07 -12.39
C ASN A 58 -4.27 5.65 -12.12
N VAL A 59 -4.28 5.20 -10.86
CA VAL A 59 -4.81 3.89 -10.49
C VAL A 59 -6.33 3.85 -10.61
N GLN A 60 -7.04 4.95 -10.36
CA GLN A 60 -8.49 5.03 -10.62
C GLN A 60 -8.81 4.81 -12.10
N LYS A 61 -7.99 5.37 -13.00
CA LYS A 61 -8.12 5.14 -14.44
C LYS A 61 -7.92 3.66 -14.80
N PHE A 62 -6.85 3.05 -14.28
CA PHE A 62 -6.64 1.61 -14.49
C PHE A 62 -7.77 0.76 -13.92
N ALA A 63 -8.29 1.12 -12.75
CA ALA A 63 -9.40 0.42 -12.14
C ALA A 63 -10.68 0.52 -12.96
N HIS A 64 -10.99 1.70 -13.51
CA HIS A 64 -12.11 1.89 -14.42
C HIS A 64 -12.00 0.96 -15.64
N ASP A 65 -10.83 0.89 -16.27
CA ASP A 65 -10.59 0.03 -17.44
C ASP A 65 -10.69 -1.48 -17.08
N ALA A 66 -10.24 -1.84 -15.87
CA ALA A 66 -10.36 -3.19 -15.34
C ALA A 66 -11.82 -3.58 -15.08
N LEU A 67 -12.63 -2.68 -14.52
CA LEU A 67 -14.05 -2.91 -14.25
C LEU A 67 -14.84 -3.10 -15.55
N ILE A 68 -14.57 -2.30 -16.58
CA ILE A 68 -15.16 -2.51 -17.91
C ILE A 68 -14.82 -3.92 -18.42
N SER A 69 -13.56 -4.33 -18.29
CA SER A 69 -13.10 -5.66 -18.71
C SER A 69 -13.82 -6.79 -17.96
N ILE A 70 -14.01 -6.63 -16.64
CA ILE A 70 -14.70 -7.60 -15.78
C ILE A 70 -16.18 -7.72 -16.17
N ILE A 71 -16.89 -6.59 -16.31
CA ILE A 71 -18.32 -6.58 -16.68
C ILE A 71 -18.51 -7.12 -18.10
N ALA A 72 -17.65 -6.73 -19.05
CA ALA A 72 -17.66 -7.28 -20.40
C ALA A 72 -17.45 -8.80 -20.39
N THR A 73 -16.55 -9.32 -19.53
CA THR A 73 -16.32 -10.76 -19.36
C THR A 73 -17.58 -11.48 -18.85
N LYS A 74 -18.28 -10.91 -17.86
CA LYS A 74 -19.55 -11.46 -17.35
C LYS A 74 -20.60 -11.53 -18.45
N LYS A 75 -20.79 -10.43 -19.20
CA LYS A 75 -21.78 -10.35 -20.27
C LYS A 75 -21.47 -11.32 -21.40
N MET A 76 -20.22 -11.39 -21.86
CA MET A 76 -19.81 -12.35 -22.89
C MET A 76 -20.14 -13.79 -22.51
N ARG A 77 -19.91 -14.15 -21.23
CA ARG A 77 -20.21 -15.48 -20.71
C ARG A 77 -21.71 -15.75 -20.70
N ASN A 78 -22.50 -14.80 -20.20
CA ASN A 78 -23.96 -14.92 -20.12
C ASN A 78 -24.61 -14.98 -21.51
N ASP A 79 -24.05 -14.26 -22.49
CA ASP A 79 -24.52 -14.24 -23.88
C ASP A 79 -24.04 -15.44 -24.73
N GLY A 80 -23.16 -16.29 -24.18
CA GLY A 80 -22.61 -17.46 -24.88
C GLY A 80 -21.69 -17.13 -26.06
N ILE A 81 -21.10 -15.92 -26.08
CA ILE A 81 -20.26 -15.44 -27.19
C ILE A 81 -18.89 -16.12 -27.14
N LYS A 82 -18.58 -16.97 -28.13
CA LYS A 82 -17.26 -17.61 -28.27
C LYS A 82 -16.23 -16.62 -28.84
N SER A 83 -15.10 -16.47 -28.15
CA SER A 83 -14.04 -15.47 -28.39
C SER A 83 -13.43 -15.51 -29.81
N ILE A 84 -13.36 -16.68 -30.45
CA ILE A 84 -12.55 -16.88 -31.67
C ILE A 84 -13.08 -16.09 -32.87
N ASN A 85 -14.41 -15.99 -33.06
CA ASN A 85 -14.99 -15.29 -34.22
C ASN A 85 -15.16 -13.78 -34.01
N ALA A 86 -14.96 -13.31 -32.78
CA ALA A 86 -15.24 -11.93 -32.36
C ALA A 86 -13.98 -11.12 -32.01
N LEU A 87 -12.80 -11.75 -32.07
CA LEU A 87 -11.54 -11.20 -31.58
C LEU A 87 -11.18 -9.81 -32.16
N PRO A 88 -11.31 -9.54 -33.48
CA PRO A 88 -11.00 -8.22 -34.03
C PRO A 88 -11.88 -7.10 -33.45
N ASN A 89 -13.18 -7.36 -33.27
CA ASN A 89 -14.14 -6.39 -32.76
C ASN A 89 -13.95 -6.18 -31.24
N ILE A 90 -13.65 -7.25 -30.51
CA ILE A 90 -13.29 -7.16 -29.09
C ILE A 90 -12.02 -6.31 -28.91
N LEU A 91 -10.98 -6.55 -29.71
CA LEU A 91 -9.73 -5.77 -29.65
C LEU A 91 -9.95 -4.30 -30.01
N LYS A 92 -10.86 -4.00 -30.95
CA LYS A 92 -11.25 -2.62 -31.30
C LYS A 92 -11.83 -1.89 -30.08
N HIS A 93 -12.71 -2.53 -29.32
CA HIS A 93 -13.26 -1.95 -28.09
C HIS A 93 -12.25 -1.85 -26.97
N ILE A 94 -11.44 -2.89 -26.74
CA ILE A 94 -10.35 -2.87 -25.74
C ILE A 94 -9.44 -1.67 -25.98
N ARG A 95 -9.01 -1.44 -27.22
CA ARG A 95 -8.15 -0.29 -27.58
C ARG A 95 -8.82 1.07 -27.35
N LYS A 96 -10.15 1.13 -27.28
CA LYS A 96 -10.91 2.38 -27.07
C LYS A 96 -10.91 2.80 -25.60
N TYR A 97 -11.15 1.87 -24.67
CA TYR A 97 -11.19 2.20 -23.23
C TYR A 97 -9.84 1.99 -22.55
N CYS A 98 -9.05 0.99 -22.97
CA CYS A 98 -7.69 0.73 -22.49
C CYS A 98 -6.68 0.89 -23.65
N PRO A 99 -6.22 2.11 -23.94
CA PRO A 99 -5.18 2.32 -24.93
C PRO A 99 -3.84 1.78 -24.43
N LEU A 100 -3.37 0.68 -25.02
CA LEU A 100 -2.04 0.13 -24.76
C LEU A 100 -0.99 1.00 -25.46
N HIS A 101 -0.46 1.99 -24.75
CA HIS A 101 0.64 2.79 -25.25
C HIS A 101 1.93 1.99 -25.21
N ARG A 102 2.68 1.99 -26.32
CA ARG A 102 4.03 1.44 -26.34
C ARG A 102 4.92 2.30 -25.45
N ILE A 103 5.55 1.68 -24.46
CA ILE A 103 6.49 2.36 -23.57
C ILE A 103 7.87 2.31 -24.21
N GLU A 104 8.43 3.48 -24.47
CA GLU A 104 9.80 3.63 -24.95
C GLU A 104 10.75 3.82 -23.76
N CYS A 105 11.64 2.86 -23.56
CA CYS A 105 12.56 2.88 -22.45
C CYS A 105 13.79 3.72 -22.75
N SER A 106 14.05 4.71 -21.90
CA SER A 106 15.26 5.54 -21.99
C SER A 106 16.52 4.75 -21.63
N THR A 107 17.67 5.16 -22.15
CA THR A 107 18.98 4.61 -21.77
C THR A 107 19.53 5.26 -20.48
N ASN A 108 18.66 5.86 -19.66
CA ASN A 108 19.09 6.48 -18.40
C ASN A 108 19.56 5.40 -17.41
N LYS A 109 20.62 5.70 -16.65
CA LYS A 109 21.19 4.79 -15.65
C LYS A 109 20.37 4.68 -14.37
N TYR A 110 19.40 5.57 -14.15
CA TYR A 110 18.58 5.61 -12.94
C TYR A 110 17.25 4.87 -13.12
N ARG A 111 16.76 4.28 -12.02
CA ARG A 111 15.42 3.70 -11.98
C ARG A 111 14.38 4.79 -12.17
N THR A 112 13.34 4.50 -12.94
CA THR A 112 12.12 5.31 -12.98
C THR A 112 11.47 5.37 -11.59
N ILE A 113 10.58 6.34 -11.39
CA ILE A 113 9.86 6.48 -10.11
C ILE A 113 8.70 5.49 -10.02
N ASP A 114 8.06 5.18 -11.15
CA ASP A 114 6.91 4.29 -11.25
C ASP A 114 7.29 2.82 -11.52
N GLY A 115 8.59 2.50 -11.56
CA GLY A 115 9.10 1.15 -11.80
C GLY A 115 9.06 0.70 -13.25
N THR A 116 8.54 1.51 -14.17
CA THR A 116 8.53 1.17 -15.61
C THR A 116 9.95 1.03 -16.17
N CYS A 117 10.11 0.23 -17.22
CA CYS A 117 11.39 0.04 -17.91
C CYS A 117 12.52 -0.61 -17.09
N ASN A 118 12.20 -1.24 -15.96
CA ASN A 118 13.15 -2.13 -15.28
C ASN A 118 13.47 -3.36 -16.16
N ASN A 119 12.44 -3.93 -16.78
CA ASN A 119 12.58 -4.94 -17.82
C ASN A 119 12.33 -4.32 -19.21
N ILE A 120 13.32 -4.39 -20.10
CA ILE A 120 13.24 -3.75 -21.43
C ILE A 120 12.26 -4.49 -22.36
N LYS A 121 12.11 -5.81 -22.21
CA LYS A 121 11.18 -6.61 -23.02
C LYS A 121 9.73 -6.45 -22.54
N HIS A 122 9.55 -6.31 -21.23
CA HIS A 122 8.26 -6.13 -20.59
C HIS A 122 8.27 -4.89 -19.68
N PRO A 123 8.15 -3.67 -20.26
CA PRO A 123 8.34 -2.42 -19.52
C PRO A 123 7.41 -2.19 -18.33
N ASN A 124 6.26 -2.88 -18.26
CA ASN A 124 5.28 -2.75 -17.20
C ASN A 124 5.46 -3.75 -16.05
N TRP A 125 6.33 -4.75 -16.18
CA TRP A 125 6.51 -5.74 -15.10
C TRP A 125 7.04 -5.08 -13.83
N GLY A 126 6.29 -5.25 -12.74
CA GLY A 126 6.57 -4.65 -11.44
C GLY A 126 6.32 -3.15 -11.35
N ALA A 127 5.71 -2.52 -12.36
CA ALA A 127 5.39 -1.10 -12.34
C ALA A 127 4.19 -0.80 -11.43
N TYR A 128 4.15 0.43 -10.93
CA TYR A 128 3.05 0.97 -10.16
C TYR A 128 1.71 0.87 -10.91
N GLY A 129 0.66 0.47 -10.19
CA GLY A 129 -0.72 0.38 -10.69
C GLY A 129 -1.02 -0.89 -11.51
N THR A 130 -0.05 -1.77 -11.69
CA THR A 130 -0.22 -3.02 -12.46
C THR A 130 -0.83 -4.14 -11.62
N SER A 131 -1.34 -5.18 -12.31
CA SER A 131 -1.91 -6.36 -11.66
C SER A 131 -0.83 -7.23 -11.02
N MET A 132 -1.12 -7.76 -9.83
CA MET A 132 -0.22 -8.67 -9.13
C MET A 132 -0.12 -10.04 -9.82
N GLN A 133 1.02 -10.71 -9.66
CA GLN A 133 1.23 -12.08 -10.15
C GLN A 133 0.37 -13.09 -9.39
N ARG A 134 0.09 -14.22 -10.06
CA ARG A 134 -0.59 -15.36 -9.45
C ARG A 134 0.19 -16.65 -9.67
N ILE A 135 0.48 -17.36 -8.57
CA ILE A 135 1.01 -18.72 -8.61
C ILE A 135 -0.07 -19.71 -9.05
N ILE A 136 -1.32 -19.47 -8.63
CA ILE A 136 -2.49 -20.29 -8.96
C ILE A 136 -3.60 -19.42 -9.56
N LYS A 137 -4.41 -20.00 -10.45
CA LYS A 137 -5.55 -19.29 -11.05
C LYS A 137 -6.50 -18.74 -9.96
N PRO A 138 -7.10 -17.56 -10.17
CA PRO A 138 -8.04 -16.99 -9.21
C PRO A 138 -9.27 -17.90 -9.05
N PHE A 139 -9.80 -17.95 -7.84
CA PHE A 139 -10.97 -18.78 -7.52
C PHE A 139 -12.12 -17.92 -7.00
N TYR A 140 -12.88 -17.39 -7.96
CA TYR A 140 -14.15 -16.70 -7.73
C TYR A 140 -15.32 -17.66 -7.93
N ALA A 141 -16.45 -17.44 -7.25
CA ALA A 141 -17.62 -18.33 -7.32
C ALA A 141 -18.18 -18.44 -8.74
N ASP A 142 -18.22 -17.31 -9.45
CA ASP A 142 -18.58 -17.24 -10.87
C ASP A 142 -17.35 -17.38 -11.78
N GLY A 143 -16.15 -17.62 -11.25
CA GLY A 143 -14.90 -17.63 -12.02
C GLY A 143 -14.52 -16.30 -12.68
N ILE A 144 -15.11 -15.18 -12.27
CA ILE A 144 -14.77 -13.84 -12.75
C ILE A 144 -14.41 -12.94 -11.58
N ASP A 145 -15.36 -12.62 -10.71
CA ASP A 145 -15.13 -11.71 -9.57
C ASP A 145 -16.09 -11.93 -8.39
N GLU A 146 -17.05 -12.85 -8.45
CA GLU A 146 -17.95 -13.11 -7.33
C GLU A 146 -17.20 -13.78 -6.17
N LEU A 147 -17.45 -13.34 -4.95
CA LEU A 147 -16.75 -13.86 -3.78
C LEU A 147 -16.96 -15.36 -3.66
N ARG A 148 -15.91 -16.06 -3.23
CA ARG A 148 -15.90 -17.51 -3.09
C ARG A 148 -17.04 -17.97 -2.15
N VAL A 149 -17.73 -19.03 -2.56
CA VAL A 149 -18.68 -19.80 -1.74
C VAL A 149 -18.11 -21.16 -1.38
N SER A 150 -18.78 -21.89 -0.49
CA SER A 150 -18.43 -23.28 -0.16
C SER A 150 -18.51 -24.17 -1.40
N ILE A 151 -17.50 -25.04 -1.60
CA ILE A 151 -17.47 -26.00 -2.71
C ILE A 151 -18.35 -27.24 -2.46
N VAL A 152 -18.86 -27.40 -1.24
CA VAL A 152 -19.64 -28.57 -0.83
C VAL A 152 -21.13 -28.35 -1.10
N ASP A 153 -21.63 -27.17 -0.73
CA ASP A 153 -23.06 -26.84 -0.67
C ASP A 153 -23.39 -25.46 -1.27
N ASN A 154 -22.41 -24.75 -1.84
CA ASN A 154 -22.56 -23.38 -2.38
C ASN A 154 -23.05 -22.33 -1.36
N SER A 155 -22.93 -22.60 -0.06
CA SER A 155 -23.28 -21.65 1.00
C SER A 155 -22.23 -20.54 1.17
N GLU A 156 -22.64 -19.44 1.82
CA GLU A 156 -21.73 -18.34 2.17
C GLU A 156 -20.64 -18.83 3.16
N LEU A 157 -19.40 -18.38 2.96
CA LEU A 157 -18.30 -18.72 3.84
C LEU A 157 -18.47 -18.10 5.23
N PRO A 158 -17.90 -18.71 6.29
CA PRO A 158 -18.00 -18.19 7.64
C PRO A 158 -17.57 -16.73 7.75
N ASN A 159 -18.29 -15.96 8.56
CA ASN A 159 -17.99 -14.56 8.81
C ASN A 159 -16.55 -14.38 9.34
N VAL A 160 -15.78 -13.49 8.71
CA VAL A 160 -14.35 -13.28 9.03
C VAL A 160 -14.11 -12.74 10.44
N ARG A 161 -15.04 -11.95 11.00
CA ARG A 161 -14.95 -11.47 12.38
C ARG A 161 -15.23 -12.58 13.38
N HIS A 162 -16.18 -13.46 13.08
CA HIS A 162 -16.38 -14.67 13.87
C HIS A 162 -15.11 -15.54 13.88
N LEU A 163 -14.48 -15.78 12.72
CA LEU A 163 -13.20 -16.50 12.65
C LEU A 163 -12.08 -15.76 13.41
N SER A 164 -12.04 -14.43 13.35
CA SER A 164 -11.09 -13.62 14.10
C SER A 164 -11.20 -13.85 15.61
N ASN A 165 -12.42 -13.85 16.15
CA ASN A 165 -12.69 -14.12 17.56
C ASN A 165 -12.38 -15.57 17.96
N LEU A 166 -12.47 -16.53 17.04
CA LEU A 166 -12.11 -17.92 17.31
C LEU A 166 -10.60 -18.14 17.32
N PHE A 167 -9.87 -17.60 16.36
CA PHE A 167 -8.46 -17.95 16.14
C PHE A 167 -7.44 -16.99 16.76
N PHE A 168 -7.79 -15.71 16.95
CA PHE A 168 -6.85 -14.67 17.39
C PHE A 168 -7.03 -14.25 18.85
N VAL A 169 -7.91 -14.92 19.60
CA VAL A 169 -8.00 -14.81 21.06
C VAL A 169 -6.90 -15.70 21.67
N LYS A 170 -5.65 -15.24 21.58
CA LYS A 170 -4.51 -15.93 22.21
C LYS A 170 -4.16 -15.30 23.57
N GLU A 171 -4.15 -16.15 24.60
CA GLU A 171 -3.64 -15.85 25.95
C GLU A 171 -2.11 -15.88 26.02
N TYR A 172 -1.43 -16.63 25.11
CA TYR A 172 0.02 -16.85 25.16
C TYR A 172 0.76 -16.07 24.06
N SER A 173 1.66 -15.17 24.47
CA SER A 173 2.57 -14.46 23.58
C SER A 173 3.89 -15.24 23.46
N PRO A 174 4.26 -15.76 22.28
CA PRO A 174 5.53 -16.46 22.14
C PRO A 174 6.69 -15.51 22.42
N LYS A 175 7.68 -15.95 23.21
CA LYS A 175 8.92 -15.20 23.43
C LYS A 175 9.75 -15.22 22.13
N LEU A 176 9.60 -14.17 21.32
CA LEU A 176 10.42 -13.96 20.13
C LEU A 176 11.85 -13.57 20.57
N LYS A 177 12.87 -14.19 19.96
CA LYS A 177 14.30 -13.86 20.18
C LYS A 177 14.78 -12.71 19.27
N VAL A 178 13.87 -11.88 18.79
CA VAL A 178 14.16 -10.75 17.90
C VAL A 178 13.70 -9.44 18.54
N ASN A 179 14.35 -8.34 18.18
CA ASN A 179 13.95 -7.01 18.62
C ASN A 179 12.78 -6.46 17.79
N THR A 180 12.17 -5.38 18.27
CA THR A 180 11.08 -4.68 17.57
C THR A 180 11.49 -4.17 16.19
N LEU A 181 12.78 -3.86 15.98
CA LEU A 181 13.28 -3.44 14.66
C LEU A 181 13.02 -4.50 13.59
N SER A 182 13.04 -5.79 13.93
CA SER A 182 12.72 -6.87 12.97
C SER A 182 11.29 -6.77 12.45
N ALA A 183 10.32 -6.45 13.32
CA ALA A 183 8.93 -6.24 12.92
C ALA A 183 8.76 -4.97 12.06
N LEU A 184 9.47 -3.89 12.43
CA LEU A 184 9.42 -2.63 11.67
C LEU A 184 10.11 -2.75 10.32
N TRP A 185 11.19 -3.52 10.21
CA TRP A 185 11.87 -3.78 8.96
C TRP A 185 11.01 -4.67 8.05
N ALA A 186 10.34 -5.68 8.62
CA ALA A 186 9.37 -6.49 7.88
C ALA A 186 8.23 -5.63 7.31
N HIS A 187 7.67 -4.72 8.12
CA HIS A 187 6.69 -3.74 7.66
C HIS A 187 7.27 -2.83 6.57
N PHE A 188 8.48 -2.30 6.74
CA PHE A 188 9.15 -1.43 5.77
C PHE A 188 9.34 -2.13 4.41
N VAL A 189 9.86 -3.35 4.40
CA VAL A 189 10.03 -4.15 3.17
C VAL A 189 8.68 -4.47 2.53
N TYR A 190 7.68 -4.81 3.34
CA TYR A 190 6.33 -5.07 2.83
C TYR A 190 5.74 -3.83 2.15
N THR A 191 5.79 -2.66 2.78
CA THR A 191 5.20 -1.43 2.22
C THR A 191 5.99 -0.83 1.06
N ASP A 192 7.26 -1.20 0.89
CA ASP A 192 8.07 -0.87 -0.30
C ASP A 192 7.69 -1.69 -1.54
N LEU A 193 7.14 -2.89 -1.31
CA LEU A 193 6.76 -3.84 -2.36
C LEU A 193 5.25 -3.86 -2.64
N VAL A 194 4.44 -3.53 -1.64
CA VAL A 194 2.98 -3.75 -1.65
C VAL A 194 2.23 -2.55 -1.09
N HIS A 195 1.28 -2.08 -1.89
CA HIS A 195 0.21 -1.20 -1.43
C HIS A 195 -1.11 -1.64 -2.05
N ILE A 196 -1.98 -2.23 -1.22
CA ILE A 196 -3.32 -2.66 -1.61
C ILE A 196 -4.28 -1.55 -1.22
N GLY A 197 -4.83 -0.85 -2.22
CA GLY A 197 -5.85 0.16 -1.97
C GLY A 197 -7.26 -0.29 -2.32
N SER A 198 -8.23 0.56 -1.98
CA SER A 198 -9.64 0.33 -2.27
C SER A 198 -10.17 1.32 -3.30
N LEU A 199 -11.24 0.93 -3.99
CA LEU A 199 -11.89 1.78 -4.98
C LEU A 199 -12.76 2.81 -4.25
N GLN A 200 -12.11 3.81 -3.69
CA GLN A 200 -12.77 4.94 -3.06
C GLN A 200 -12.66 6.15 -3.99
N LEU A 201 -13.80 6.67 -4.43
CA LEU A 201 -13.85 7.80 -5.34
C LEU A 201 -13.81 9.10 -4.55
N ILE A 202 -12.97 10.01 -5.03
CA ILE A 202 -12.82 11.37 -4.51
C ILE A 202 -13.99 12.19 -5.06
N ASP A 203 -14.69 12.88 -4.18
CA ASP A 203 -15.64 13.95 -4.50
C ASP A 203 -15.21 15.17 -3.67
N ASP A 204 -14.80 16.23 -4.37
CA ASP A 204 -14.28 17.49 -3.85
C ASP A 204 -13.26 17.37 -2.69
N GLU A 205 -12.24 16.53 -2.89
CA GLU A 205 -11.02 16.44 -2.05
C GLU A 205 -11.23 16.05 -0.57
N GLU A 206 -12.46 15.71 -0.15
CA GLU A 206 -12.74 15.18 1.18
C GLU A 206 -12.62 13.64 1.25
N LYS A 207 -12.06 13.15 2.36
CA LYS A 207 -11.96 11.72 2.67
C LYS A 207 -13.34 11.18 3.01
N ILE A 208 -14.01 10.61 2.03
CA ILE A 208 -15.26 9.89 2.23
C ILE A 208 -14.96 8.65 3.10
N GLN A 209 -15.77 8.32 4.10
CA GLN A 209 -15.68 7.02 4.76
C GLN A 209 -16.36 5.97 3.88
N SER A 210 -15.82 4.74 3.82
CA SER A 210 -16.44 3.67 3.03
C SER A 210 -17.93 3.50 3.42
N PRO A 211 -18.87 3.67 2.49
CA PRO A 211 -20.29 3.68 2.80
C PRO A 211 -20.87 2.28 3.04
N CYS A 212 -20.05 1.23 2.97
CA CYS A 212 -20.50 -0.16 2.86
C CYS A 212 -21.30 -0.71 4.05
N CYS A 213 -21.30 -0.02 5.20
CA CYS A 213 -22.17 -0.35 6.33
C CYS A 213 -23.55 0.31 6.27
N ALA A 214 -23.70 1.37 5.47
CA ALA A 214 -24.96 2.07 5.28
C ALA A 214 -25.94 1.18 4.50
N PRO A 215 -27.21 1.05 4.93
CA PRO A 215 -28.18 0.11 4.34
C PRO A 215 -28.29 0.20 2.82
N GLN A 216 -28.24 1.42 2.26
CA GLN A 216 -28.35 1.69 0.83
C GLN A 216 -27.12 1.22 0.02
N PHE A 217 -25.96 1.06 0.66
CA PHE A 217 -24.71 0.64 0.02
C PHE A 217 -24.28 -0.80 0.37
N ARG A 218 -24.97 -1.47 1.30
CA ARG A 218 -24.65 -2.86 1.70
C ARG A 218 -24.71 -3.85 0.53
N HIS A 219 -25.55 -3.58 -0.46
CA HIS A 219 -25.71 -4.42 -1.65
C HIS A 219 -24.86 -3.96 -2.85
N HIS A 220 -24.07 -2.90 -2.69
CA HIS A 220 -23.23 -2.42 -3.77
C HIS A 220 -22.13 -3.46 -4.13
N PRO A 221 -21.85 -3.75 -5.41
CA PRO A 221 -20.92 -4.82 -5.82
C PRO A 221 -19.49 -4.68 -5.28
N GLU A 222 -19.04 -3.45 -5.03
CA GLU A 222 -17.73 -3.14 -4.45
C GLU A 222 -17.73 -3.13 -2.90
N CYS A 223 -18.89 -3.31 -2.27
CA CYS A 223 -19.03 -3.35 -0.83
C CYS A 223 -19.13 -4.78 -0.31
N LYS A 224 -18.27 -5.13 0.66
CA LYS A 224 -18.39 -6.39 1.41
C LYS A 224 -18.20 -6.11 2.89
N SER A 225 -19.16 -5.42 3.47
CA SER A 225 -19.17 -5.14 4.90
C SER A 225 -19.04 -6.42 5.75
N ILE A 226 -18.33 -6.29 6.86
CA ILE A 226 -18.11 -7.38 7.80
C ILE A 226 -19.13 -7.22 8.92
N ILE A 227 -20.09 -8.13 8.99
CA ILE A 227 -21.10 -8.12 10.05
C ILE A 227 -20.44 -8.46 11.38
N VAL A 228 -20.71 -7.66 12.42
CA VAL A 228 -20.24 -7.94 13.78
C VAL A 228 -21.20 -8.94 14.42
N PRO A 229 -20.71 -10.11 14.88
CA PRO A 229 -21.55 -11.06 15.60
C PRO A 229 -22.09 -10.46 16.90
N LYS A 230 -23.32 -10.80 17.30
CA LYS A 230 -23.90 -10.35 18.58
C LYS A 230 -23.13 -10.84 19.81
N SER A 231 -22.30 -11.87 19.66
CA SER A 231 -21.43 -12.41 20.71
C SER A 231 -20.01 -11.83 20.63
N ASP A 232 -19.79 -10.73 19.91
CA ASP A 232 -18.47 -10.14 19.74
C ASP A 232 -18.00 -9.45 21.02
N PRO A 233 -16.90 -9.91 21.64
CA PRO A 233 -16.48 -9.40 22.94
C PRO A 233 -15.97 -7.95 22.90
N SER A 234 -15.65 -7.42 21.71
CA SER A 234 -15.07 -6.07 21.56
C SER A 234 -16.05 -5.04 21.00
N TYR A 235 -16.99 -5.47 20.15
CA TYR A 235 -17.80 -4.54 19.35
C TYR A 235 -19.31 -4.69 19.52
N GLN A 236 -19.81 -5.75 20.15
CA GLN A 236 -21.25 -6.04 20.25
C GLN A 236 -22.07 -4.85 20.78
N ASP A 237 -21.50 -4.04 21.69
CA ASP A 237 -22.21 -2.96 22.37
C ASP A 237 -22.20 -1.63 21.58
N PHE A 238 -21.40 -1.55 20.50
CA PHE A 238 -21.12 -0.29 19.80
C PHE A 238 -21.29 -0.35 18.27
N LEU A 239 -21.18 -1.53 17.67
CA LEU A 239 -21.14 -1.70 16.21
C LEU A 239 -21.79 -3.01 15.77
N ASP A 240 -22.64 -2.92 14.75
CA ASP A 240 -23.20 -4.08 14.04
C ASP A 240 -22.42 -4.43 12.76
N CYS A 241 -21.54 -3.54 12.31
CA CYS A 241 -20.89 -3.63 11.00
C CYS A 241 -19.54 -2.93 10.99
N LEU A 242 -18.54 -3.57 10.36
CA LEU A 242 -17.26 -2.96 10.00
C LEU A 242 -17.25 -2.71 8.48
N PRO A 243 -16.96 -1.48 8.02
CA PRO A 243 -16.94 -1.16 6.60
C PRO A 243 -15.75 -1.85 5.94
N TYR A 244 -15.99 -2.49 4.79
CA TYR A 244 -14.95 -3.05 3.94
C TYR A 244 -15.35 -2.89 2.48
N THR A 245 -14.48 -2.22 1.72
CA THR A 245 -14.58 -2.07 0.27
C THR A 245 -13.60 -3.04 -0.38
N ARG A 246 -14.00 -3.62 -1.51
CA ARG A 246 -13.14 -4.53 -2.26
C ARG A 246 -11.88 -3.80 -2.75
N THR A 247 -10.78 -4.54 -2.80
CA THR A 247 -9.51 -4.07 -3.36
C THR A 247 -9.66 -3.57 -4.78
N THR A 248 -9.03 -2.44 -5.09
CA THR A 248 -9.02 -1.85 -6.43
C THR A 248 -8.54 -2.84 -7.49
N PRO A 249 -9.30 -3.05 -8.57
CA PRO A 249 -8.87 -3.93 -9.65
C PRO A 249 -7.81 -3.26 -10.52
N ALA A 250 -6.95 -4.06 -11.15
CA ALA A 250 -6.06 -3.62 -12.22
C ALA A 250 -6.39 -4.37 -13.51
N PRO A 251 -6.15 -3.76 -14.69
CA PRO A 251 -6.29 -4.46 -15.93
C PRO A 251 -5.32 -5.64 -15.99
N ARG A 252 -5.76 -6.73 -16.60
CA ARG A 252 -4.87 -7.84 -16.95
C ARG A 252 -3.84 -7.35 -17.98
N PRO A 253 -2.69 -8.01 -18.11
CA PRO A 253 -1.75 -7.69 -19.19
C PRO A 253 -2.46 -7.59 -20.54
N ASN A 254 -2.14 -6.55 -21.32
CA ASN A 254 -2.80 -6.22 -22.59
C ASN A 254 -4.32 -5.97 -22.50
N CYS A 255 -4.86 -5.67 -21.31
CA CYS A 255 -6.28 -5.48 -21.08
C CYS A 255 -7.14 -6.65 -21.56
N GLU A 256 -6.63 -7.87 -21.37
CA GLU A 256 -7.36 -9.10 -21.65
C GLU A 256 -8.61 -9.21 -20.78
N LEU A 257 -9.71 -9.63 -21.39
CA LEU A 257 -10.92 -10.04 -20.68
C LEU A 257 -10.64 -11.25 -19.79
N GLY A 258 -11.29 -11.35 -18.64
CA GLY A 258 -11.06 -12.44 -17.71
C GLY A 258 -11.45 -12.10 -16.27
N PRO A 259 -10.97 -12.90 -15.30
CA PRO A 259 -11.25 -12.69 -13.90
C PRO A 259 -10.59 -11.42 -13.35
N ARG A 260 -11.11 -10.94 -12.22
CA ARG A 260 -10.62 -9.76 -11.51
C ARG A 260 -9.21 -9.97 -11.00
N GLU A 261 -8.32 -9.04 -11.32
CA GLU A 261 -6.98 -8.95 -10.75
C GLU A 261 -6.83 -7.70 -9.89
N GLN A 262 -6.08 -7.81 -8.79
CA GLN A 262 -5.89 -6.70 -7.85
C GLN A 262 -4.69 -5.84 -8.26
N ALA A 263 -4.86 -4.53 -8.12
CA ALA A 263 -3.80 -3.55 -8.38
C ALA A 263 -2.77 -3.52 -7.25
N ASN A 264 -1.50 -3.37 -7.59
CA ASN A 264 -0.47 -2.93 -6.67
C ASN A 264 -0.22 -1.43 -6.85
N GLN A 265 -0.44 -0.62 -5.81
CA GLN A 265 -0.30 0.84 -5.87
C GLN A 265 1.11 1.33 -5.49
N VAL A 266 2.11 0.47 -5.65
CA VAL A 266 3.54 0.75 -5.47
C VAL A 266 4.32 -0.09 -6.47
N THR A 267 5.59 0.25 -6.67
CA THR A 267 6.50 -0.59 -7.46
C THR A 267 6.70 -1.94 -6.76
N SER A 268 6.94 -3.00 -7.54
CA SER A 268 7.21 -4.34 -6.99
C SER A 268 8.68 -4.56 -6.63
N PHE A 269 9.48 -3.49 -6.60
CA PHE A 269 10.92 -3.55 -6.39
C PHE A 269 11.26 -3.04 -5.00
N LEU A 270 12.32 -3.60 -4.40
CA LEU A 270 12.91 -3.03 -3.21
C LEU A 270 13.75 -1.80 -3.62
N ASP A 271 13.08 -0.68 -3.87
CA ASP A 271 13.63 0.54 -4.47
C ASP A 271 13.35 1.81 -3.66
N ALA A 272 12.96 1.64 -2.39
CA ALA A 272 12.70 2.71 -1.45
C ALA A 272 11.57 3.65 -1.91
N SER A 273 10.61 3.15 -2.69
CA SER A 273 9.37 3.82 -3.03
C SER A 273 8.65 4.38 -1.80
N VAL A 274 8.78 3.76 -0.61
CA VAL A 274 8.24 4.32 0.64
C VAL A 274 8.85 5.66 1.05
N ILE A 275 10.07 5.95 0.60
CA ILE A 275 10.77 7.21 0.84
C ILE A 275 10.55 8.17 -0.32
N TYR A 276 10.69 7.69 -1.55
CA TYR A 276 10.77 8.53 -2.76
C TYR A 276 9.43 8.71 -3.48
N GLY A 277 8.44 7.87 -3.19
CA GLY A 277 7.15 7.81 -3.86
C GLY A 277 7.18 6.93 -5.11
N SER A 278 5.99 6.54 -5.55
CA SER A 278 5.76 5.73 -6.76
C SER A 278 5.28 6.54 -7.96
N THR A 279 5.05 7.84 -7.78
CA THR A 279 4.68 8.78 -8.85
C THR A 279 5.61 9.97 -8.92
N VAL A 280 5.81 10.48 -10.13
CA VAL A 280 6.67 11.64 -10.38
C VAL A 280 6.18 12.87 -9.60
N GLN A 281 4.86 13.03 -9.47
CA GLN A 281 4.23 14.10 -8.71
C GLN A 281 4.61 14.02 -7.23
N ARG A 282 4.41 12.86 -6.59
CA ARG A 282 4.80 12.62 -5.19
C ARG A 282 6.30 12.81 -4.99
N ALA A 283 7.13 12.23 -5.87
CA ALA A 283 8.58 12.34 -5.78
C ALA A 283 9.09 13.79 -5.90
N ARG A 284 8.48 14.61 -6.77
CA ARG A 284 8.80 16.03 -6.89
C ARG A 284 8.36 16.82 -5.65
N ALA A 285 7.17 16.55 -5.13
CA ALA A 285 6.65 17.22 -3.95
C ALA A 285 7.50 17.00 -2.69
N LEU A 286 8.25 15.89 -2.62
CA LEU A 286 9.12 15.55 -1.50
C LEU A 286 10.51 16.19 -1.55
N ARG A 287 10.85 16.91 -2.63
CA ARG A 287 12.20 17.45 -2.87
C ARG A 287 12.28 18.94 -2.57
N THR A 288 13.45 19.37 -2.11
CA THR A 288 13.77 20.80 -1.97
C THR A 288 14.19 21.45 -3.30
N PHE A 289 14.55 20.63 -4.29
CA PHE A 289 15.25 21.03 -5.53
C PHE A 289 16.52 21.84 -5.27
N LYS A 290 17.13 21.65 -4.10
CA LYS A 290 18.39 22.25 -3.68
C LYS A 290 19.32 21.18 -3.12
N ASN A 291 20.52 21.10 -3.67
CA ASN A 291 21.59 20.18 -3.26
C ASN A 291 21.21 18.69 -3.29
N GLY A 292 20.18 18.31 -4.03
CA GLY A 292 19.64 16.96 -4.10
C GLY A 292 18.93 16.53 -2.82
N HIS A 293 18.44 17.45 -1.99
CA HIS A 293 17.83 17.11 -0.70
C HIS A 293 16.33 16.79 -0.80
N LEU A 294 15.90 15.91 0.10
CA LEU A 294 14.51 15.72 0.47
C LEU A 294 14.09 16.78 1.50
N LEU A 295 12.81 17.14 1.47
CA LEU A 295 12.21 18.04 2.45
C LEU A 295 12.26 17.42 3.85
N THR A 296 12.45 18.29 4.83
CA THR A 296 12.31 18.03 6.27
C THR A 296 11.50 19.17 6.90
N SER A 297 11.04 19.00 8.14
CA SER A 297 10.27 20.05 8.82
C SER A 297 11.06 21.36 8.94
N SER A 298 10.38 22.51 8.84
CA SER A 298 10.97 23.83 9.05
C SER A 298 11.03 24.22 10.53
N ASP A 299 10.27 23.55 11.39
CA ASP A 299 10.23 23.80 12.83
C ASP A 299 11.61 23.52 13.47
N PRO A 300 12.22 24.49 14.18
CA PRO A 300 13.49 24.32 14.89
C PRO A 300 13.59 23.06 15.76
N LEU A 301 12.49 22.64 16.40
CA LEU A 301 12.46 21.45 17.23
C LEU A 301 12.46 20.15 16.42
N ASN A 302 11.99 20.23 15.17
CA ASN A 302 11.71 19.10 14.31
C ASN A 302 12.47 19.13 12.97
N GLN A 303 13.50 19.98 12.81
CA GLN A 303 14.21 20.24 11.54
C GLN A 303 14.66 19.01 10.77
N ASN A 304 14.81 17.90 11.49
CA ASN A 304 15.31 16.64 10.98
C ASN A 304 14.23 15.56 10.89
N MET A 305 12.94 15.89 11.03
CA MET A 305 11.80 15.01 10.80
C MET A 305 11.27 15.20 9.37
N PRO A 306 10.57 14.20 8.79
CA PRO A 306 9.82 14.39 7.57
C PRO A 306 8.86 15.59 7.67
N PRO A 307 8.57 16.26 6.56
CA PRO A 307 7.64 17.39 6.55
C PRO A 307 6.23 16.92 6.95
N THR A 308 5.45 17.81 7.55
CA THR A 308 4.04 17.56 7.85
C THR A 308 3.15 17.98 6.69
N VAL A 309 1.95 17.41 6.59
CA VAL A 309 0.97 17.75 5.54
C VAL A 309 0.65 19.24 5.57
N ASN A 310 0.50 19.85 6.75
CA ASN A 310 0.25 21.29 6.90
C ASN A 310 1.40 22.15 6.37
N LEU A 311 2.66 21.75 6.61
CA LEU A 311 3.82 22.42 6.06
C LEU A 311 3.87 22.29 4.53
N LEU A 312 3.63 21.09 4.01
CA LEU A 312 3.58 20.84 2.57
C LEU A 312 2.43 21.62 1.90
N CYS A 313 1.25 21.64 2.51
CA CYS A 313 0.10 22.40 2.07
C CYS A 313 0.34 23.90 2.08
N SER A 314 1.08 24.43 3.05
CA SER A 314 1.48 25.85 3.03
C SER A 314 2.40 26.19 1.84
N ILE A 315 3.23 25.24 1.40
CA ILE A 315 4.10 25.36 0.23
C ILE A 315 3.30 25.16 -1.07
N LEU A 316 2.37 24.21 -1.08
CA LEU A 316 1.54 23.85 -2.24
C LEU A 316 0.31 24.75 -2.44
N LYS A 317 -0.08 25.56 -1.44
CA LYS A 317 -1.12 26.61 -1.53
C LYS A 317 -0.84 27.69 -2.57
N ILE A 318 0.38 27.76 -3.10
CA ILE A 318 0.71 28.56 -4.28
C ILE A 318 0.09 27.95 -5.56
N THR A 319 -0.39 26.70 -5.51
CA THR A 319 -0.94 25.94 -6.66
C THR A 319 -2.23 25.15 -6.41
N ALA A 320 -2.71 24.95 -5.17
CA ALA A 320 -4.05 24.40 -4.85
C ALA A 320 -4.39 24.55 -3.35
N GLU A 321 -5.68 24.72 -3.02
CA GLU A 321 -6.16 24.95 -1.64
C GLU A 321 -6.26 23.65 -0.82
N CYS A 322 -5.38 23.48 0.17
CA CYS A 322 -5.60 22.46 1.21
C CYS A 322 -6.46 22.99 2.38
N ASP A 323 -7.45 22.21 2.80
CA ASP A 323 -8.25 22.49 4.01
C ASP A 323 -7.44 22.27 5.31
N SER A 324 -7.31 23.34 6.09
CA SER A 324 -6.48 23.44 7.30
C SER A 324 -7.21 23.05 8.59
N ASN A 325 -8.43 22.52 8.51
CA ASN A 325 -9.25 22.26 9.70
C ASN A 325 -8.93 20.97 10.47
N THR A 326 -7.91 20.20 10.07
CA THR A 326 -7.53 19.00 10.82
C THR A 326 -6.49 19.30 11.91
N LYS A 327 -6.92 19.15 13.16
CA LYS A 327 -6.15 19.37 14.42
C LYS A 327 -4.98 18.39 14.62
N TYR A 328 -4.53 17.69 13.57
CA TYR A 328 -3.55 16.60 13.64
C TYR A 328 -2.51 16.72 12.51
N ASP A 329 -1.29 17.14 12.86
CA ASP A 329 -0.14 17.13 11.97
C ASP A 329 0.23 15.68 11.60
N SER A 330 -0.04 15.27 10.35
CA SER A 330 0.42 13.99 9.79
C SER A 330 1.75 14.17 9.05
N PHE A 331 2.61 13.15 9.06
CA PHE A 331 3.88 13.18 8.33
C PHE A 331 3.69 12.78 6.86
N VAL A 332 4.55 13.32 6.00
CA VAL A 332 4.55 13.04 4.56
C VAL A 332 5.86 12.37 4.16
N SER A 333 5.76 11.33 3.34
CA SER A 333 6.89 10.64 2.71
C SER A 333 6.47 10.05 1.36
N GLY A 334 7.29 9.19 0.76
CA GLY A 334 6.91 8.44 -0.45
C GLY A 334 5.62 7.63 -0.27
N SER A 335 5.30 7.22 0.95
CA SER A 335 4.12 6.43 1.28
C SER A 335 3.38 6.96 2.51
N ASP A 336 2.07 6.77 2.55
CA ASP A 336 1.23 7.20 3.68
C ASP A 336 1.36 6.28 4.90
N HIS A 337 1.91 5.07 4.70
CA HIS A 337 2.28 4.14 5.78
C HIS A 337 3.33 4.71 6.74
N ILE A 338 3.98 5.84 6.44
CA ILE A 338 4.84 6.53 7.41
C ILE A 338 4.09 6.82 8.72
N ASN A 339 2.78 7.08 8.65
CA ASN A 339 1.97 7.39 9.81
C ASN A 339 1.54 6.13 10.59
N PHE A 340 1.83 4.92 10.11
CA PHE A 340 1.34 3.66 10.68
C PHE A 340 1.57 3.56 12.19
N LEU A 341 2.81 3.77 12.65
CA LEU A 341 3.17 3.84 14.07
C LEU A 341 4.26 4.91 14.29
N PRO A 342 4.36 5.50 15.49
CA PRO A 342 5.45 6.43 15.82
C PRO A 342 6.85 5.85 15.54
N SER A 343 7.04 4.55 15.77
CA SER A 343 8.31 3.86 15.48
C SER A 343 8.61 3.72 13.99
N VAL A 344 7.59 3.65 13.12
CA VAL A 344 7.75 3.66 11.67
C VAL A 344 8.23 5.02 11.18
N VAL A 345 7.63 6.11 11.68
CA VAL A 345 8.09 7.48 11.36
C VAL A 345 9.58 7.64 11.67
N ILE A 346 10.04 7.12 12.82
CA ILE A 346 11.46 7.18 13.21
C ILE A 346 12.33 6.46 12.18
N LEU A 347 11.96 5.25 11.77
CA LEU A 347 12.70 4.49 10.77
C LEU A 347 12.78 5.23 9.43
N TYR A 348 11.66 5.80 8.96
CA TYR A 348 11.61 6.58 7.73
C TYR A 348 12.48 7.84 7.84
N THR A 349 12.42 8.51 9.00
CA THR A 349 13.23 9.69 9.29
C THR A 349 14.72 9.40 9.19
N ILE A 350 15.19 8.26 9.70
CA ILE A 350 16.59 7.84 9.60
C ILE A 350 17.02 7.76 8.13
N TRP A 351 16.20 7.18 7.27
CA TRP A 351 16.53 7.02 5.86
C TRP A 351 16.46 8.33 5.06
N ILE A 352 15.51 9.21 5.38
CA ILE A 352 15.46 10.57 4.81
C ILE A 352 16.73 11.36 5.20
N ARG A 353 17.14 11.29 6.47
CA ARG A 353 18.39 11.90 6.92
C ARG A 353 19.61 11.29 6.23
N GLN A 354 19.63 9.98 6.05
CA GLN A 354 20.71 9.28 5.36
C GLN A 354 20.80 9.73 3.89
N HIS A 355 19.69 9.93 3.19
CA HIS A 355 19.67 10.53 1.87
C HIS A 355 20.32 11.92 1.86
N ASN A 356 19.85 12.84 2.72
CA ASN A 356 20.37 14.21 2.78
C ASN A 356 21.85 14.27 3.19
N ARG A 357 22.29 13.35 4.06
CA ARG A 357 23.70 13.18 4.44
C ARG A 357 24.55 12.73 3.25
N ILE A 358 24.08 11.74 2.47
CA ILE A 358 24.77 11.28 1.26
C ILE A 358 24.85 12.41 0.24
N ALA A 359 23.74 13.09 -0.05
CA ALA A 359 23.68 14.20 -1.00
C ALA A 359 24.66 15.34 -0.63
N THR A 360 24.70 15.72 0.64
CA THR A 360 25.63 16.74 1.15
C THR A 360 27.09 16.33 0.95
N ASN A 361 27.42 15.07 1.25
CA ASN A 361 28.78 14.55 1.07
C ASN A 361 29.15 14.44 -0.41
N LEU A 362 28.23 13.99 -1.27
CA LEU A 362 28.42 13.93 -2.71
C LEU A 362 28.62 15.32 -3.32
N LYS A 363 27.91 16.35 -2.84
CA LYS A 363 28.12 17.74 -3.28
C LYS A 363 29.50 18.25 -2.90
N ARG A 364 29.99 17.89 -1.71
CA ARG A 364 31.33 18.28 -1.25
C ARG A 364 32.44 17.67 -2.11
N VAL A 365 32.28 16.41 -2.51
CA VAL A 365 33.25 15.69 -3.36
C VAL A 365 33.09 16.07 -4.84
N ASN A 366 31.85 16.31 -5.30
CA ASN A 366 31.52 16.68 -6.66
C ASN A 366 30.78 18.02 -6.70
N PRO A 367 31.47 19.16 -6.51
CA PRO A 367 30.82 20.48 -6.50
C PRO A 367 30.08 20.83 -7.80
N HIS A 368 30.49 20.23 -8.92
CA HIS A 368 29.93 20.45 -10.25
C HIS A 368 28.64 19.68 -10.53
N TRP A 369 28.24 18.72 -9.67
CA TRP A 369 27.00 17.97 -9.88
C TRP A 369 25.76 18.84 -9.69
N SER A 370 24.78 18.64 -10.56
CA SER A 370 23.47 19.28 -10.50
C SER A 370 22.62 18.71 -9.36
N ASP A 371 21.54 19.42 -8.99
CA ASP A 371 20.56 18.94 -8.01
C ASP A 371 20.02 17.54 -8.36
N GLU A 372 19.64 17.34 -9.62
CA GLU A 372 19.09 16.07 -10.10
C GLU A 372 20.10 14.93 -10.00
N GLN A 373 21.37 15.18 -10.36
CA GLN A 373 22.42 14.17 -10.25
C GLN A 373 22.64 13.76 -8.79
N LEU A 374 22.68 14.74 -7.87
CA LEU A 374 22.85 14.48 -6.43
C LEU A 374 21.68 13.69 -5.86
N TYR A 375 20.45 14.06 -6.21
CA TYR A 375 19.24 13.36 -5.79
C TYR A 375 19.26 11.90 -6.27
N GLN A 376 19.52 11.67 -7.56
CA GLN A 376 19.46 10.32 -8.14
C GLN A 376 20.60 9.42 -7.65
N GLU A 377 21.83 9.93 -7.51
CA GLU A 377 22.93 9.14 -6.95
C GLU A 377 22.72 8.85 -5.46
N SER A 378 22.21 9.82 -4.69
CA SER A 378 21.85 9.59 -3.28
C SER A 378 20.74 8.55 -3.15
N ARG A 379 19.69 8.65 -3.97
CA ARG A 379 18.60 7.66 -4.06
C ARG A 379 19.17 6.26 -4.38
N ARG A 380 20.02 6.16 -5.38
CA ARG A 380 20.64 4.90 -5.81
C ARG A 380 21.46 4.24 -4.69
N ILE A 381 22.24 5.03 -3.93
CA ILE A 381 23.02 4.53 -2.81
C ILE A 381 22.11 4.05 -1.67
N VAL A 382 21.09 4.83 -1.30
CA VAL A 382 20.13 4.43 -0.26
C VAL A 382 19.41 3.13 -0.64
N ILE A 383 18.98 2.99 -1.89
CA ILE A 383 18.37 1.75 -2.39
C ILE A 383 19.34 0.57 -2.22
N ALA A 384 20.61 0.73 -2.60
CA ALA A 384 21.61 -0.31 -2.43
C ALA A 384 21.84 -0.69 -0.94
N GLN A 385 21.84 0.30 -0.04
CA GLN A 385 21.92 0.05 1.41
C GLN A 385 20.73 -0.76 1.92
N LEU A 386 19.51 -0.41 1.51
CA LEU A 386 18.28 -1.10 1.89
C LEU A 386 18.24 -2.54 1.35
N GLN A 387 18.61 -2.74 0.08
CA GLN A 387 18.73 -4.07 -0.53
C GLN A 387 19.77 -4.92 0.19
N HIS A 388 20.94 -4.37 0.48
CA HIS A 388 22.00 -5.09 1.20
C HIS A 388 21.55 -5.51 2.59
N ILE A 389 20.99 -4.60 3.41
CA ILE A 389 20.51 -4.94 4.76
C ILE A 389 19.41 -6.01 4.67
N THR A 390 18.47 -5.88 3.73
CA THR A 390 17.37 -6.82 3.59
C THR A 390 17.88 -8.23 3.25
N TYR A 391 18.73 -8.36 2.25
CA TYR A 391 19.22 -9.66 1.79
C TYR A 391 20.30 -10.27 2.71
N ASN A 392 21.19 -9.45 3.27
CA ASN A 392 22.33 -9.94 4.06
C ASN A 392 22.01 -10.11 5.55
N GLU A 393 21.16 -9.25 6.13
CA GLU A 393 20.93 -9.21 7.58
C GLU A 393 19.53 -9.69 7.97
N PHE A 394 18.50 -9.27 7.23
CA PHE A 394 17.11 -9.55 7.59
C PHE A 394 16.63 -10.93 7.12
N LEU A 395 16.81 -11.27 5.84
CA LEU A 395 16.33 -12.55 5.29
C LEU A 395 16.87 -13.80 6.03
N PRO A 396 18.16 -13.89 6.41
CA PRO A 396 18.68 -15.06 7.14
C PRO A 396 17.99 -15.30 8.48
N ILE A 397 17.51 -14.22 9.13
CA ILE A 397 16.77 -14.29 10.40
C ILE A 397 15.33 -14.75 10.13
N LEU A 398 14.72 -14.27 9.03
CA LEU A 398 13.33 -14.56 8.69
C LEU A 398 13.11 -15.97 8.16
N ILE A 399 13.88 -16.39 7.14
CA ILE A 399 13.68 -17.67 6.44
C ILE A 399 14.67 -18.75 6.90
N GLY A 400 15.61 -18.40 7.78
CA GLY A 400 16.69 -19.27 8.24
C GLY A 400 17.87 -19.32 7.27
N LYS A 401 19.08 -19.49 7.82
CA LYS A 401 20.34 -19.53 7.04
C LYS A 401 20.35 -20.63 5.98
N GLU A 402 19.73 -21.78 6.25
CA GLU A 402 19.66 -22.90 5.30
C GLU A 402 18.91 -22.51 4.03
N ASN A 403 17.72 -21.91 4.14
CA ASN A 403 16.96 -21.46 2.98
C ASN A 403 17.64 -20.27 2.29
N TRP A 404 18.23 -19.35 3.06
CA TRP A 404 18.99 -18.22 2.51
C TRP A 404 20.14 -18.67 1.59
N LEU A 405 20.87 -19.72 1.99
CA LEU A 405 21.92 -20.32 1.15
C LEU A 405 21.33 -21.14 0.00
N LYS A 406 20.29 -21.96 0.27
CA LYS A 406 19.65 -22.82 -0.73
C LYS A 406 19.09 -22.04 -1.93
N PHE A 407 18.55 -20.85 -1.69
CA PHE A 407 18.00 -19.98 -2.73
C PHE A 407 19.02 -18.94 -3.24
N GLU A 408 20.30 -19.08 -2.89
CA GLU A 408 21.40 -18.21 -3.35
C GLU A 408 21.14 -16.72 -3.09
N LEU A 409 20.51 -16.40 -1.95
CA LEU A 409 20.10 -15.03 -1.58
C LEU A 409 21.22 -14.23 -0.90
N GLN A 410 22.40 -14.83 -0.73
CA GLN A 410 23.55 -14.19 -0.10
C GLN A 410 24.22 -13.20 -1.05
N PRO A 411 24.30 -11.91 -0.68
CA PRO A 411 25.07 -10.95 -1.47
C PRO A 411 26.55 -11.30 -1.49
N LYS A 412 27.22 -11.04 -2.62
CA LYS A 412 28.67 -11.19 -2.73
C LYS A 412 29.37 -10.20 -1.79
N SER A 413 30.46 -10.62 -1.16
CA SER A 413 31.27 -9.76 -0.30
C SER A 413 32.03 -8.68 -1.06
N TYR A 414 32.23 -8.85 -2.37
CA TYR A 414 32.83 -7.86 -3.27
C TYR A 414 32.37 -8.05 -4.72
N GLY A 415 32.52 -7.01 -5.54
CA GLY A 415 32.21 -7.05 -6.97
C GLY A 415 30.72 -6.88 -7.29
N TYR A 416 30.32 -7.36 -8.47
CA TYR A 416 28.95 -7.24 -8.98
C TYR A 416 28.25 -8.60 -9.09
N GLY A 417 26.96 -8.64 -8.75
CA GLY A 417 26.05 -9.72 -9.13
C GLY A 417 25.89 -9.76 -10.64
N LYS A 418 25.87 -10.95 -11.24
CA LYS A 418 25.57 -11.13 -12.68
C LYS A 418 24.23 -11.84 -12.88
N GLU A 419 23.43 -11.96 -11.82
CA GLU A 419 22.24 -12.80 -11.77
C GLU A 419 20.98 -12.10 -12.32
N TYR A 420 21.09 -10.99 -13.08
CA TYR A 420 19.91 -10.38 -13.71
C TYR A 420 19.42 -11.25 -14.86
N ASP A 421 18.23 -11.81 -14.71
CA ASP A 421 17.53 -12.57 -15.73
C ASP A 421 16.32 -11.78 -16.27
N PRO A 422 16.32 -11.34 -17.54
CA PRO A 422 15.21 -10.60 -18.14
C PRO A 422 13.95 -11.44 -18.41
N THR A 423 13.98 -12.75 -18.14
CA THR A 423 12.83 -13.65 -18.28
C THR A 423 12.03 -13.80 -16.99
N VAL A 424 12.61 -13.39 -15.85
CA VAL A 424 11.95 -13.41 -14.55
C VAL A 424 11.02 -12.22 -14.43
N ASP A 425 9.75 -12.47 -14.11
CA ASP A 425 8.78 -11.42 -13.81
C ASP A 425 8.93 -10.98 -12.34
N PRO A 426 9.35 -9.73 -12.06
CA PRO A 426 9.57 -9.21 -10.71
C PRO A 426 8.28 -8.76 -10.00
N THR A 427 7.12 -8.82 -10.66
CA THR A 427 5.85 -8.35 -10.10
C THR A 427 5.50 -9.11 -8.83
N VAL A 428 5.08 -8.40 -7.78
CA VAL A 428 4.72 -9.05 -6.51
C VAL A 428 3.56 -10.03 -6.70
N ILE A 429 3.68 -11.17 -6.05
CA ILE A 429 2.67 -12.21 -6.02
C ILE A 429 1.50 -11.80 -5.12
N ASN A 430 0.28 -11.96 -5.63
CA ASN A 430 -0.97 -11.62 -4.96
C ASN A 430 -1.11 -12.27 -3.57
N THR A 431 -0.72 -13.54 -3.42
CA THR A 431 -0.74 -14.25 -2.13
C THR A 431 0.21 -13.62 -1.12
N TYR A 432 1.40 -13.17 -1.56
CA TYR A 432 2.34 -12.46 -0.67
C TYR A 432 1.74 -11.13 -0.22
N ALA A 433 1.20 -10.34 -1.15
CA ALA A 433 0.58 -9.06 -0.85
C ALA A 433 -0.64 -9.19 0.09
N ALA A 434 -1.56 -10.10 -0.21
CA ALA A 434 -2.82 -10.21 0.54
C ALA A 434 -2.69 -10.94 1.88
N THR A 435 -1.68 -11.82 2.05
CA THR A 435 -1.60 -12.70 3.23
C THR A 435 -0.18 -12.83 3.80
N THR A 436 0.74 -13.47 3.07
CA THR A 436 2.03 -13.91 3.65
C THR A 436 2.90 -12.75 4.11
N GLY A 437 2.98 -11.67 3.34
CA GLY A 437 3.83 -10.51 3.64
C GLY A 437 3.38 -9.72 4.88
N GLN A 438 2.13 -9.89 5.31
CA GLN A 438 1.57 -9.22 6.49
C GLN A 438 1.88 -9.94 7.82
N PHE A 439 2.76 -10.95 7.80
CA PHE A 439 3.15 -11.70 8.99
C PHE A 439 3.69 -10.81 10.13
N PHE A 440 4.22 -9.63 9.81
CA PHE A 440 4.75 -8.68 10.79
C PHE A 440 3.72 -8.25 11.84
N PHE A 441 2.41 -8.30 11.54
CA PHE A 441 1.36 -8.03 12.53
C PHE A 441 1.43 -8.98 13.73
N THR A 442 1.87 -10.21 13.51
CA THR A 442 2.03 -11.22 14.57
C THR A 442 3.25 -10.95 15.47
N MET A 443 4.14 -10.03 15.06
CA MET A 443 5.36 -9.68 15.78
C MET A 443 5.18 -8.46 16.70
N PHE A 444 4.08 -7.72 16.57
CA PHE A 444 3.80 -6.57 17.45
C PHE A 444 3.20 -7.02 18.80
N GLY A 445 3.66 -6.38 19.88
CA GLY A 445 3.12 -6.59 21.23
C GLY A 445 1.82 -5.81 21.48
N LYS A 446 1.19 -6.07 22.64
CA LYS A 446 -0.05 -5.39 23.05
C LYS A 446 0.13 -3.90 23.35
N HIS A 447 1.32 -3.51 23.81
CA HIS A 447 1.65 -2.14 24.20
C HIS A 447 2.93 -1.68 23.49
N LEU A 448 3.03 -0.37 23.23
CA LEU A 448 4.32 0.22 22.92
C LEU A 448 5.16 0.30 24.20
N ALA A 449 6.46 0.13 24.06
CA ALA A 449 7.41 0.47 25.12
C ALA A 449 8.30 1.62 24.64
N TRP A 450 8.99 2.25 25.58
CA TRP A 450 10.05 3.21 25.32
C TRP A 450 11.11 3.14 26.42
N HIS A 451 12.31 3.57 26.09
CA HIS A 451 13.43 3.56 27.03
C HIS A 451 13.63 4.94 27.66
N LYS A 452 13.51 5.03 28.99
CA LYS A 452 13.69 6.28 29.76
C LYS A 452 14.56 5.99 30.98
N ASN A 453 15.62 6.79 31.16
CA ASN A 453 16.55 6.69 32.30
C ASN A 453 17.11 5.27 32.56
N ASP A 454 17.57 4.58 31.51
CA ASP A 454 18.10 3.20 31.58
C ASP A 454 17.10 2.10 32.01
N GLU A 455 15.82 2.46 32.06
CA GLU A 455 14.71 1.53 32.28
C GLU A 455 13.76 1.50 31.07
N ILE A 456 13.10 0.36 30.89
CA ILE A 456 12.04 0.20 29.89
C ILE A 456 10.71 0.52 30.57
N GLU A 457 10.10 1.62 30.14
CA GLU A 457 8.73 1.96 30.53
C GLU A 457 7.77 1.45 29.43
N ILE A 458 6.61 0.94 29.85
CA ILE A 458 5.53 0.56 28.94
C ILE A 458 4.56 1.73 28.86
N PHE A 459 4.13 2.09 27.66
CA PHE A 459 3.08 3.09 27.51
C PHE A 459 1.76 2.56 28.09
N GLU A 460 1.10 3.40 28.89
CA GLU A 460 -0.18 3.05 29.54
C GLU A 460 -1.26 2.65 28.53
N ARG A 461 -1.28 3.29 27.36
CA ARG A 461 -2.28 3.01 26.33
C ARG A 461 -1.89 1.78 25.50
N PRO A 462 -2.86 0.98 25.05
CA PRO A 462 -2.60 -0.15 24.17
C PRO A 462 -2.11 0.31 22.79
N LEU A 463 -1.37 -0.56 22.10
CA LEU A 463 -0.81 -0.30 20.76
C LEU A 463 -1.88 0.20 19.77
N LYS A 464 -3.12 -0.30 19.90
CA LYS A 464 -4.26 0.09 19.05
C LYS A 464 -4.53 1.60 19.02
N GLU A 465 -4.25 2.32 20.10
CA GLU A 465 -4.47 3.77 20.19
C GLU A 465 -3.38 4.61 19.52
N TYR A 466 -2.28 3.99 19.10
CA TYR A 466 -1.13 4.67 18.50
C TYR A 466 -1.05 4.55 16.99
N PHE A 467 -1.88 3.71 16.38
CA PHE A 467 -1.91 3.60 14.93
C PHE A 467 -2.37 4.90 14.31
N ASN A 468 -1.60 5.39 13.34
CA ASN A 468 -1.95 6.58 12.56
C ASN A 468 -2.21 7.83 13.41
N TYR A 469 -1.56 7.85 14.58
CA TYR A 469 -1.52 8.96 15.50
C TYR A 469 -0.05 9.29 15.81
N PRO A 470 0.65 9.98 14.89
CA PRO A 470 2.05 10.32 15.08
C PRO A 470 2.30 11.35 16.19
N GLY A 471 1.23 11.88 16.82
CA GLY A 471 1.26 12.96 17.81
C GLY A 471 2.21 12.77 18.99
N LEU A 472 2.60 11.53 19.32
CA LEU A 472 3.57 11.26 20.38
C LEU A 472 4.99 11.72 20.05
N LEU A 473 5.33 11.88 18.77
CA LEU A 473 6.67 12.24 18.34
C LEU A 473 6.97 13.74 18.48
N PHE A 474 5.97 14.59 18.78
CA PHE A 474 6.20 16.03 18.95
C PHE A 474 7.01 16.40 20.20
N SER A 475 7.42 15.42 21.02
CA SER A 475 8.39 15.60 22.11
C SER A 475 9.70 14.86 21.80
N THR A 476 10.82 15.58 21.86
CA THR A 476 12.17 15.11 21.51
C THR A 476 12.65 13.94 22.38
N ASP A 477 12.28 13.92 23.66
CA ASP A 477 12.66 12.85 24.59
C ASP A 477 12.01 11.51 24.24
N ARG A 478 10.75 11.53 23.76
CA ARG A 478 10.03 10.32 23.34
C ARG A 478 10.63 9.70 22.08
N ILE A 479 11.06 10.51 21.11
CA ILE A 479 11.74 10.03 19.90
C ILE A 479 13.01 9.25 20.28
N ARG A 480 13.85 9.83 21.15
CA ARG A 480 15.11 9.20 21.59
C ARG A 480 14.85 7.91 22.36
N GLY A 481 13.84 7.89 23.24
CA GLY A 481 13.47 6.71 24.01
C GLY A 481 12.94 5.56 23.13
N ILE A 482 12.14 5.86 22.12
CA ILE A 482 11.67 4.85 21.16
C ILE A 482 12.84 4.34 20.31
N LEU A 483 13.70 5.23 19.78
CA LEU A 483 14.86 4.83 18.99
C LEU A 483 15.81 3.90 19.76
N ARG A 484 16.09 4.21 21.03
CA ARG A 484 16.88 3.34 21.91
C ARG A 484 16.25 1.96 22.00
N LEU A 485 14.95 1.89 22.26
CA LEU A 485 14.23 0.61 22.35
C LEU A 485 14.34 -0.22 21.07
N LEU A 486 14.28 0.39 19.88
CA LEU A 486 14.40 -0.34 18.61
C LEU A 486 15.72 -1.11 18.51
N LEU A 487 16.78 -0.60 19.14
CA LEU A 487 18.13 -1.17 19.10
C LEU A 487 18.39 -2.19 20.21
N PHE A 488 17.61 -2.19 21.30
CA PHE A 488 17.76 -3.17 22.38
C PHE A 488 17.11 -4.52 22.02
N ILE A 489 17.85 -5.61 22.25
CA ILE A 489 17.33 -6.98 22.15
C ILE A 489 16.57 -7.27 23.45
N PHE A 490 15.29 -7.62 23.34
CA PHE A 490 14.52 -8.09 24.49
C PHE A 490 15.15 -9.38 25.04
N HIS A 491 15.59 -9.36 26.29
CA HIS A 491 15.55 -10.52 27.16
C HIS A 491 14.37 -10.31 28.10
N TYR A 492 13.26 -10.98 27.82
CA TYR A 492 12.10 -11.04 28.73
C TYR A 492 12.44 -11.95 29.91
N ASP A 493 13.35 -11.46 30.75
CA ASP A 493 13.71 -12.02 32.05
C ASP A 493 13.53 -10.92 33.09
N LYS A 494 12.28 -10.62 33.44
CA LYS A 494 11.88 -10.15 34.78
C LYS A 494 10.36 -10.09 34.92
N GLN A 495 9.89 -11.00 35.78
CA GLN A 495 8.63 -11.11 36.55
C GLN A 495 7.32 -11.16 35.78
#